data_AF-W7W8M3-F1
#
_entry.id   AF-W7W8M3-F1
#
_cell.length_a   1.000
_cell.length_b   1.000
_cell.length_c   1.000
_cell.angle_alpha   90.00
_cell.angle_beta   90.00
_cell.angle_gamma   90.00
#
_symmetry.space_group_name_H-M   'P 1'
#
loop_
_entity.id
_entity.type
_entity.pdbx_description
1 polymer ?
#
loop_
_entity_poly.entity_id
_entity_poly.type
_entity_poly.pdbx_seq_one_letter_code
_entity_poly.pdbx_strand_id
1 'polypeptide(L)'
;MNSSGPIKLRVEVQPSFSLIVKGDIKAMTLLVSSGLLTVEGAYIGNYSTTDAYSLSELSSGQWHILSSLLFTAASVEDGTLLLVDEPENSLHPSWQQQYLGLLNDMIEGVKGVHVVVATHSPLVASSLPPGRCEVVQIRQTRGRLIARALPSGPFGWTADEMLKDVFGLSSSRSLEFSQEMAGALRLFGAGDRDNPKLVSAVENLARLKEGLPEDDLARSVIETLSSVVLGGSSKGEV
;
A
#
# COMPACT_ATOMS: atom_id res chain seq x y z
N MET A 1 13.00 -1.37 -31.88
CA MET A 1 12.23 -0.43 -32.71
C MET A 1 12.55 0.97 -32.24
N ASN A 2 13.16 1.80 -33.10
CA ASN A 2 13.48 3.20 -32.79
C ASN A 2 12.18 4.01 -32.76
N SER A 3 11.64 4.29 -31.58
CA SER A 3 10.58 5.29 -31.38
C SER A 3 11.16 6.53 -30.70
N SER A 4 12.12 7.18 -31.36
CA SER A 4 12.59 8.52 -30.99
C SER A 4 11.58 9.57 -31.48
N GLY A 5 10.46 9.68 -30.77
CA GLY A 5 9.62 10.89 -30.84
C GLY A 5 10.44 12.10 -30.35
N PRO A 6 10.31 13.28 -30.97
CA PRO A 6 11.15 14.42 -30.59
C PRO A 6 10.79 14.90 -29.18
N ILE A 7 11.74 14.77 -28.25
CA ILE A 7 11.68 15.42 -26.94
C ILE A 7 11.69 16.93 -27.18
N LYS A 8 10.62 17.63 -26.78
CA LYS A 8 10.53 19.09 -26.83
C LYS A 8 10.88 19.64 -25.46
N LEU A 9 12.03 20.29 -25.36
CA LEU A 9 12.46 21.01 -24.16
C LEU A 9 12.15 22.49 -24.29
N ARG A 10 11.66 23.09 -23.21
CA ARG A 10 11.58 24.53 -23.01
C ARG A 10 12.74 24.92 -22.11
N VAL A 11 13.75 25.56 -22.69
CA VAL A 11 14.87 26.16 -21.94
C VAL A 11 14.59 27.65 -21.84
N GLU A 12 14.49 28.17 -20.61
CA GLU A 12 14.44 29.61 -20.34
C GLU A 12 15.84 30.09 -19.99
N VAL A 13 16.42 30.92 -20.86
CA VAL A 13 17.69 31.60 -20.59
C VAL A 13 17.38 33.08 -20.48
N GLN A 14 17.76 33.72 -19.37
CA GLN A 14 17.58 35.17 -19.24
C GLN A 14 18.66 35.94 -20.04
N PRO A 15 18.30 37.04 -20.73
CA PRO A 15 16.95 37.59 -20.90
C PRO A 15 16.11 36.74 -21.87
N SER A 16 14.84 36.53 -21.48
CA SER A 16 14.00 35.37 -21.79
C SER A 16 13.72 35.13 -23.28
N PHE A 17 14.32 34.08 -23.83
CA PHE A 17 13.82 33.43 -25.05
C PHE A 17 13.43 31.98 -24.73
N SER A 18 12.29 31.52 -25.26
CA SER A 18 11.91 30.11 -25.18
C SER A 18 12.35 29.41 -26.47
N LEU A 19 13.34 28.52 -26.34
CA LEU A 19 13.86 27.75 -27.45
C LEU A 19 13.30 26.33 -27.38
N ILE A 20 12.51 25.92 -28.37
CA ILE A 20 12.10 24.52 -28.55
C ILE A 20 13.15 23.85 -29.42
N VAL A 21 14.09 23.16 -28.80
CA VAL A 21 15.17 22.44 -29.52
C VAL A 21 14.73 21.01 -29.76
N LYS A 22 14.94 20.50 -30.99
CA LYS A 22 15.07 19.04 -31.21
C LYS A 22 16.48 18.64 -30.77
N GLY A 23 16.65 18.39 -29.47
CA GLY A 23 17.96 18.17 -28.86
C GLY A 23 18.38 16.71 -28.83
N ASP A 24 19.69 16.47 -28.96
CA ASP A 24 20.34 15.22 -28.57
C ASP A 24 20.57 15.24 -27.06
N ILE A 25 20.05 14.23 -26.34
CA ILE A 25 20.22 14.08 -24.88
C ILE A 25 21.70 14.16 -24.51
N LYS A 26 22.61 13.61 -25.33
CA LYS A 26 24.05 13.63 -25.06
C LYS A 26 24.62 15.05 -25.05
N ALA A 27 24.15 15.91 -25.96
CA ALA A 27 24.58 17.31 -26.00
C ALA A 27 24.11 18.07 -24.75
N MET A 28 22.90 17.77 -24.27
CA MET A 28 22.39 18.35 -23.03
C MET A 28 23.20 17.88 -21.81
N THR A 29 23.47 16.58 -21.72
CA THR A 29 24.30 16.03 -20.64
C THR A 29 25.66 16.72 -20.60
N LEU A 30 26.28 16.95 -21.77
CA LEU A 30 27.55 17.67 -21.88
C LEU A 30 27.43 19.11 -21.36
N LEU A 31 26.43 19.88 -21.80
CA LEU A 31 26.22 21.27 -21.39
C LEU A 31 25.95 21.44 -19.89
N VAL A 32 25.18 20.51 -19.31
CA VAL A 32 24.94 20.47 -17.85
C VAL A 32 26.24 20.13 -17.12
N SER A 33 26.96 19.09 -17.57
CA SER A 33 28.21 18.65 -16.95
C SER A 33 29.34 19.69 -17.05
N SER A 34 29.33 20.54 -18.08
CA SER A 34 30.30 21.63 -18.24
C SER A 34 29.93 22.90 -17.47
N GLY A 35 28.81 22.91 -16.74
CA GLY A 35 28.30 24.07 -16.01
C GLY A 35 27.77 25.20 -16.90
N LEU A 36 27.59 24.95 -18.21
CA LEU A 36 27.07 25.93 -19.17
C LEU A 36 25.54 25.99 -19.18
N LEU A 37 24.88 24.99 -18.59
CA LEU A 37 23.43 24.91 -18.49
C LEU A 37 23.03 24.48 -17.08
N THR A 38 22.18 25.29 -16.43
CA THR A 38 21.54 24.97 -15.16
C THR A 38 20.08 24.59 -15.41
N VAL A 39 19.57 23.63 -14.64
CA VAL A 39 18.15 23.23 -14.68
C VAL A 39 17.47 23.85 -13.46
N GLU A 40 16.68 24.91 -13.68
CA GLU A 40 15.94 25.59 -12.60
C GLU A 40 14.64 24.88 -12.21
N GLY A 41 14.11 24.03 -13.09
CA GLY A 41 12.89 23.28 -12.83
C GLY A 41 12.64 22.22 -13.89
N ALA A 42 11.75 21.29 -13.55
CA ALA A 42 11.30 20.25 -14.45
C ALA A 42 9.78 20.16 -14.39
N TYR A 43 9.16 19.94 -15.53
CA TYR A 43 7.70 19.91 -15.67
C TYR A 43 7.29 18.64 -16.39
N ILE A 44 6.16 18.06 -15.99
CA ILE A 44 5.54 16.90 -16.65
C ILE A 44 4.15 17.29 -17.13
N GLY A 45 3.81 16.94 -18.37
CA GLY A 45 2.54 17.30 -18.98
C GLY A 45 2.14 16.28 -20.04
N ASN A 46 0.86 16.23 -20.36
CA ASN A 46 0.38 15.41 -21.46
C ASN A 46 0.59 16.17 -22.78
N TYR A 47 1.21 15.52 -23.77
CA TYR A 47 1.46 16.12 -25.09
C TYR A 47 0.20 16.62 -25.82
N SER A 48 -0.98 16.08 -25.48
CA SER A 48 -2.26 16.48 -26.07
C SER A 48 -2.89 17.71 -25.40
N THR A 49 -2.37 18.15 -24.26
CA THR A 49 -2.87 19.30 -23.48
C THR A 49 -1.75 20.31 -23.25
N THR A 50 -2.08 21.58 -23.04
CA THR A 50 -1.08 22.59 -22.63
C THR A 50 -0.75 22.53 -21.13
N ASP A 51 -1.44 21.68 -20.38
CA ASP A 51 -1.25 21.55 -18.94
C ASP A 51 0.07 20.83 -18.64
N ALA A 52 0.92 21.54 -17.91
CA ALA A 52 2.19 21.04 -17.41
C ALA A 52 2.25 21.31 -15.90
N TYR A 53 2.65 20.30 -15.14
CA TYR A 53 2.77 20.35 -13.70
C TYR A 53 4.25 20.40 -13.32
N SER A 54 4.60 21.26 -12.37
CA SER A 54 5.98 21.26 -11.87
C SER A 54 6.25 19.98 -11.10
N LEU A 55 7.42 19.38 -11.30
CA LEU A 55 7.84 18.24 -10.49
C LEU A 55 7.97 18.60 -9.00
N SER A 56 8.19 19.88 -8.69
CA SER A 56 8.23 20.39 -7.30
C SER A 56 6.86 20.42 -6.62
N GLU A 57 5.77 20.35 -7.38
CA GLU A 57 4.40 20.38 -6.85
C GLU A 57 3.82 18.96 -6.67
N LEU A 58 4.55 17.93 -7.08
CA LEU A 58 4.13 16.55 -6.92
C LEU A 58 4.09 16.16 -5.43
N SER A 59 3.05 15.42 -5.04
CA SER A 59 3.04 14.79 -3.72
C SER A 59 4.18 13.78 -3.62
N SER A 60 4.61 13.46 -2.39
CA SER A 60 5.67 12.48 -2.16
C SER A 60 5.38 11.13 -2.83
N GLY A 61 4.13 10.68 -2.81
CA GLY A 61 3.72 9.44 -3.49
C GLY A 61 3.76 9.55 -5.02
N GLN A 62 3.36 10.69 -5.59
CA GLN A 62 3.48 10.90 -7.05
C GLN A 62 4.93 10.89 -7.50
N TRP A 63 5.78 11.62 -6.77
CA TRP A 63 7.21 11.63 -7.00
C TRP A 63 7.82 10.23 -6.86
N HIS A 64 7.41 9.46 -5.85
CA HIS A 64 7.89 8.10 -5.63
C HIS A 64 7.57 7.20 -6.83
N ILE A 65 6.31 7.18 -7.30
CA ILE A 65 5.92 6.38 -8.48
C ILE A 65 6.69 6.83 -9.71
N LEU A 66 6.70 8.13 -9.98
CA LEU A 66 7.36 8.69 -11.16
C LEU A 66 8.86 8.34 -11.17
N SER A 67 9.56 8.62 -10.07
CA SER A 67 10.99 8.33 -9.95
C SER A 67 11.26 6.83 -10.05
N SER A 68 10.49 5.97 -9.36
CA SER A 68 10.64 4.51 -9.44
C SER A 68 10.51 4.01 -10.88
N LEU A 69 9.50 4.47 -11.63
CA LEU A 69 9.30 4.07 -13.02
C LEU A 69 10.39 4.63 -13.93
N LEU A 70 10.80 5.89 -13.76
CA LEU A 70 11.86 6.50 -14.55
C LEU A 70 13.21 5.81 -14.32
N PHE A 71 13.57 5.53 -13.07
CA PHE A 71 14.81 4.80 -12.76
C PHE A 71 14.80 3.40 -13.35
N THR A 72 13.67 2.71 -13.26
CA THR A 72 13.51 1.39 -13.89
C THR A 72 13.67 1.50 -15.40
N ALA A 73 12.98 2.43 -16.05
CA ALA A 73 13.07 2.66 -17.50
C ALA A 73 14.48 3.01 -17.98
N ALA A 74 15.23 3.75 -17.18
CA ALA A 74 16.58 4.18 -17.52
C ALA A 74 17.64 3.08 -17.31
N SER A 75 17.35 2.08 -16.47
CA SER A 75 18.35 1.12 -15.98
C SER A 75 18.09 -0.33 -16.37
N VAL A 76 16.85 -0.69 -16.73
CA VAL A 76 16.49 -2.07 -17.05
C VAL A 76 16.96 -2.45 -18.46
N GLU A 77 17.74 -3.54 -18.52
CA GLU A 77 18.18 -4.21 -19.73
C GLU A 77 17.85 -5.72 -19.68
N ASP A 78 18.05 -6.43 -20.79
CA ASP A 78 17.80 -7.88 -20.86
C ASP A 78 18.59 -8.63 -19.77
N GLY A 79 17.90 -9.49 -19.01
CA GLY A 79 18.49 -10.29 -17.92
C GLY A 79 18.67 -9.53 -16.59
N THR A 80 18.05 -8.35 -16.43
CA THR A 80 18.15 -7.56 -15.19
C THR A 80 17.44 -8.23 -14.01
N LEU A 81 18.08 -8.20 -12.82
CA LEU A 81 17.42 -8.46 -11.54
C LEU A 81 17.06 -7.13 -10.88
N LEU A 82 15.76 -6.85 -10.77
CA LEU A 82 15.23 -5.66 -10.10
C LEU A 82 14.81 -6.01 -8.69
N LEU A 83 15.40 -5.32 -7.71
CA LEU A 83 15.05 -5.46 -6.29
C LEU A 83 14.33 -4.19 -5.84
N VAL A 84 13.11 -4.34 -5.33
CA VAL A 84 12.27 -3.24 -4.85
C VAL A 84 11.94 -3.50 -3.38
N ASP A 85 12.25 -2.54 -2.52
CA ASP A 85 12.01 -2.63 -1.08
C ASP A 85 10.99 -1.57 -0.66
N GLU A 86 9.92 -2.01 0.00
CA GLU A 86 8.82 -1.18 0.52
C GLU A 86 8.27 -0.15 -0.49
N PRO A 87 7.82 -0.59 -1.68
CA PRO A 87 7.28 0.33 -2.70
C PRO A 87 6.03 1.09 -2.26
N GLU A 88 5.34 0.63 -1.21
CA GLU A 88 4.17 1.29 -0.64
C GLU A 88 4.50 2.60 0.12
N ASN A 89 5.77 2.87 0.39
CA ASN A 89 6.17 4.02 1.21
C ASN A 89 5.65 5.33 0.59
N SER A 90 4.90 6.09 1.39
CA SER A 90 4.22 7.33 0.96
C SER A 90 3.16 7.17 -0.14
N LEU A 91 2.82 5.94 -0.55
CA LEU A 91 1.79 5.70 -1.56
C LEU A 91 0.40 5.65 -0.94
N HIS A 92 -0.52 6.37 -1.58
CA HIS A 92 -1.95 6.19 -1.32
C HIS A 92 -2.37 4.73 -1.64
N PRO A 93 -3.28 4.12 -0.88
CA PRO A 93 -3.73 2.73 -1.10
C PRO A 93 -4.10 2.39 -2.54
N SER A 94 -4.76 3.31 -3.26
CA SER A 94 -5.12 3.11 -4.67
C SER A 94 -3.90 2.95 -5.59
N TRP A 95 -2.78 3.61 -5.27
CA TRP A 95 -1.55 3.47 -6.04
C TRP A 95 -0.77 2.20 -5.68
N GLN A 96 -0.85 1.75 -4.43
CA GLN A 96 -0.27 0.46 -4.03
C GLN A 96 -0.84 -0.69 -4.86
N GLN A 97 -2.15 -0.66 -5.14
CA GLN A 97 -2.82 -1.64 -6.01
C GLN A 97 -2.37 -1.59 -7.48
N GLN A 98 -1.88 -0.43 -7.94
CA GLN A 98 -1.50 -0.21 -9.34
C GLN A 98 0.00 -0.39 -9.58
N TYR A 99 0.83 -0.25 -8.53
CA TYR A 99 2.27 -0.14 -8.63
C TYR A 99 2.92 -1.30 -9.42
N LEU A 100 2.61 -2.56 -9.07
CA LEU A 100 3.19 -3.71 -9.75
C LEU A 100 2.71 -3.85 -11.20
N GLY A 101 1.48 -3.43 -11.50
CA GLY A 101 0.96 -3.35 -12.88
C GLY A 101 1.76 -2.35 -13.70
N LEU A 102 1.94 -1.12 -13.19
CA LEU A 102 2.75 -0.09 -13.85
C LEU A 102 4.21 -0.52 -14.04
N LEU A 103 4.79 -1.21 -13.05
CA LEU A 103 6.15 -1.72 -13.14
C LEU A 103 6.27 -2.82 -14.20
N ASN A 104 5.29 -3.74 -14.26
CA ASN A 104 5.21 -4.78 -15.28
C ASN A 104 5.09 -4.19 -16.69
N ASP A 105 4.22 -3.19 -16.87
CA ASP A 105 4.03 -2.52 -18.16
C ASP A 105 5.31 -1.79 -18.61
N MET A 106 6.07 -1.22 -17.67
CA MET A 106 7.36 -0.59 -17.97
C MET A 106 8.33 -1.62 -18.58
N ILE A 107 8.46 -2.80 -17.97
CA ILE A 107 9.46 -3.80 -18.35
C ILE A 107 9.02 -4.74 -19.48
N GLU A 108 7.79 -4.64 -19.99
CA GLU A 108 7.20 -5.58 -20.97
C GLU A 108 8.06 -5.75 -22.24
N GLY A 109 8.79 -4.70 -22.64
CA GLY A 109 9.68 -4.71 -23.81
C GLY A 109 11.05 -5.35 -23.59
N VAL A 110 11.40 -5.74 -22.36
CA VAL A 110 12.74 -6.20 -21.97
C VAL A 110 12.68 -7.65 -21.51
N LYS A 111 13.63 -8.48 -21.99
CA LYS A 111 13.56 -9.93 -21.82
C LYS A 111 14.31 -10.41 -20.59
N GLY A 112 13.76 -11.42 -19.91
CA GLY A 112 14.46 -12.09 -18.81
C GLY A 112 14.64 -11.23 -17.57
N VAL A 113 13.83 -10.18 -17.39
CA VAL A 113 13.85 -9.37 -16.18
C VAL A 113 13.17 -10.15 -15.06
N HIS A 114 13.85 -10.26 -13.91
CA HIS A 114 13.28 -10.83 -12.69
C HIS A 114 13.10 -9.71 -11.68
N VAL A 115 11.88 -9.58 -11.15
CA VAL A 115 11.56 -8.57 -10.14
C VAL A 115 11.30 -9.25 -8.80
N VAL A 116 12.00 -8.82 -7.75
CA VAL A 116 11.77 -9.23 -6.37
C VAL A 116 11.32 -8.03 -5.58
N VAL A 117 10.15 -8.14 -4.95
CA VAL A 117 9.54 -7.06 -4.17
C VAL A 117 9.41 -7.51 -2.71
N ALA A 118 10.02 -6.75 -1.80
CA ALA A 118 9.76 -6.85 -0.37
C ALA A 118 8.72 -5.79 0.00
N THR A 119 7.67 -6.19 0.71
CA THR A 119 6.55 -5.31 1.05
C THR A 119 5.85 -5.79 2.32
N HIS A 120 5.44 -4.83 3.15
CA HIS A 120 4.52 -5.03 4.25
C HIS A 120 3.07 -4.70 3.89
N SER A 121 2.79 -4.26 2.66
CA SER A 121 1.47 -3.89 2.19
C SER A 121 0.68 -5.10 1.65
N PRO A 122 -0.49 -5.40 2.25
CA PRO A 122 -1.45 -6.32 1.68
C PRO A 122 -1.86 -5.98 0.24
N LEU A 123 -1.95 -4.68 -0.07
CA LEU A 123 -2.48 -4.18 -1.34
C LEU A 123 -1.46 -4.34 -2.46
N VAL A 124 -0.17 -4.21 -2.17
CA VAL A 124 0.89 -4.52 -3.14
C VAL A 124 0.94 -6.02 -3.39
N ALA A 125 0.96 -6.82 -2.32
CA ALA A 125 1.10 -8.27 -2.42
C ALA A 125 -0.07 -8.99 -3.13
N SER A 126 -1.28 -8.41 -3.14
CA SER A 126 -2.46 -8.96 -3.82
C SER A 126 -2.74 -8.37 -5.21
N SER A 127 -1.87 -7.47 -5.72
CA SER A 127 -2.14 -6.68 -6.92
C SER A 127 -1.98 -7.43 -8.26
N LEU A 128 -1.17 -8.49 -8.33
CA LEU A 128 -0.89 -9.20 -9.58
C LEU A 128 -1.61 -10.55 -9.67
N PRO A 129 -2.07 -10.94 -10.89
CA PRO A 129 -2.77 -12.20 -11.10
C PRO A 129 -1.86 -13.43 -11.01
N PRO A 130 -2.43 -14.62 -10.76
CA PRO A 130 -1.68 -15.86 -10.73
C PRO A 130 -0.91 -16.09 -12.04
N GLY A 131 0.29 -16.64 -11.95
CA GLY A 131 1.16 -16.88 -13.12
C GLY A 131 1.98 -15.68 -13.57
N ARG A 132 1.74 -14.48 -13.00
CA ARG A 132 2.63 -13.31 -13.17
C ARG A 132 3.46 -13.00 -11.93
N CYS A 133 3.06 -13.49 -10.76
CA CYS A 133 3.81 -13.35 -9.52
C CYS A 133 3.68 -14.61 -8.66
N GLU A 134 4.68 -14.83 -7.81
CA GLU A 134 4.62 -15.76 -6.69
C GLU A 134 4.79 -14.96 -5.40
N VAL A 135 3.94 -15.22 -4.39
CA VAL A 135 4.06 -14.57 -3.09
C VAL A 135 4.71 -15.53 -2.12
N VAL A 136 5.80 -15.08 -1.50
CA VAL A 136 6.52 -15.84 -0.46
C VAL A 136 6.37 -15.13 0.87
N GLN A 137 5.67 -15.77 1.80
CA GLN A 137 5.55 -15.31 3.16
C GLN A 137 6.82 -15.65 3.93
N ILE A 138 7.46 -14.62 4.50
CA ILE A 138 8.63 -14.78 5.37
C ILE A 138 8.20 -14.49 6.81
N ARG A 139 8.47 -15.43 7.73
CA ARG A 139 8.19 -15.26 9.17
C ARG A 139 9.38 -15.70 10.00
N GLN A 140 9.65 -14.99 11.09
CA GLN A 140 10.62 -15.39 12.09
C GLN A 140 9.92 -16.10 13.25
N THR A 141 10.26 -17.36 13.51
CA THR A 141 9.71 -18.16 14.61
C THR A 141 10.83 -18.78 15.42
N ARG A 142 10.89 -18.48 16.73
CA ARG A 142 11.91 -19.00 17.66
C ARG A 142 13.35 -18.83 17.13
N GLY A 143 13.66 -17.67 16.56
CA GLY A 143 14.98 -17.36 15.99
C GLY A 143 15.29 -18.00 14.64
N ARG A 144 14.34 -18.72 14.02
CA ARG A 144 14.48 -19.28 12.66
C ARG A 144 13.61 -18.53 11.66
N LEU A 145 14.13 -18.29 10.48
CA LEU A 145 13.35 -17.79 9.34
C LEU A 145 12.66 -18.97 8.65
N ILE A 146 11.37 -18.81 8.41
CA ILE A 146 10.51 -19.75 7.69
C ILE A 146 9.96 -19.00 6.48
N ALA A 147 10.22 -19.54 5.29
CA ALA A 147 9.65 -19.05 4.03
C ALA A 147 8.56 -20.03 3.56
N ARG A 148 7.40 -19.50 3.18
CA ARG A 148 6.27 -20.27 2.67
C ARG A 148 5.75 -19.62 1.39
N ALA A 149 5.85 -20.36 0.28
CA ALA A 149 5.24 -19.96 -0.99
C ALA A 149 3.71 -20.09 -0.95
N LEU A 150 3.04 -19.17 -1.62
CA LEU A 150 1.61 -19.16 -1.90
C LEU A 150 1.42 -19.27 -3.42
N PRO A 151 1.34 -20.50 -3.99
CA PRO A 151 1.49 -20.73 -5.43
C PRO A 151 0.39 -20.09 -6.29
N SER A 152 -0.83 -19.97 -5.76
CA SER A 152 -1.95 -19.31 -6.44
C SER A 152 -1.96 -17.79 -6.22
N GLY A 153 -1.07 -17.27 -5.37
CA GLY A 153 -1.06 -15.88 -4.93
C GLY A 153 -2.36 -15.47 -4.20
N PRO A 154 -2.34 -14.37 -3.44
CA PRO A 154 -3.54 -13.82 -2.85
C PRO A 154 -4.30 -12.90 -3.83
N PHE A 155 -4.24 -13.18 -5.13
CA PHE A 155 -4.91 -12.34 -6.12
C PHE A 155 -6.42 -12.36 -5.89
N GLY A 156 -7.01 -11.17 -5.73
CA GLY A 156 -8.43 -11.01 -5.43
C GLY A 156 -8.82 -11.26 -3.98
N TRP A 157 -7.86 -11.56 -3.09
CA TRP A 157 -8.13 -11.61 -1.65
C TRP A 157 -8.43 -10.21 -1.12
N THR A 158 -9.30 -10.15 -0.12
CA THR A 158 -9.56 -8.92 0.62
C THR A 158 -8.34 -8.52 1.45
N ALA A 159 -8.26 -7.23 1.79
CA ALA A 159 -7.21 -6.75 2.70
C ALA A 159 -7.28 -7.46 4.06
N ASP A 160 -8.48 -7.80 4.55
CA ASP A 160 -8.68 -8.51 5.82
C ASP A 160 -8.14 -9.95 5.77
N GLU A 161 -8.45 -10.70 4.72
CA GLU A 161 -7.90 -12.06 4.51
C GLU A 161 -6.37 -12.02 4.43
N MET A 162 -5.83 -11.04 3.71
CA MET A 162 -4.38 -10.83 3.65
C MET A 162 -3.79 -10.56 5.02
N LEU A 163 -4.34 -9.59 5.76
CA LEU A 163 -3.85 -9.24 7.10
C LEU A 163 -3.84 -10.46 8.02
N LYS A 164 -4.89 -11.28 7.95
CA LYS A 164 -5.03 -12.46 8.80
C LYS A 164 -4.14 -13.63 8.37
N ASP A 165 -4.28 -14.08 7.13
CA ASP A 165 -3.71 -15.34 6.66
C ASP A 165 -2.26 -15.17 6.16
N VAL A 166 -1.94 -14.00 5.59
CA VAL A 166 -0.59 -13.68 5.11
C VAL A 166 0.21 -12.92 6.17
N PHE A 167 -0.31 -11.85 6.76
CA PHE A 167 0.45 -11.07 7.75
C PHE A 167 0.33 -11.62 9.18
N GLY A 168 -0.63 -12.52 9.45
CA GLY A 168 -0.74 -13.20 10.73
C GLY A 168 -1.40 -12.36 11.83
N LEU A 169 -2.16 -11.33 11.46
CA LEU A 169 -2.94 -10.55 12.43
C LEU A 169 -4.10 -11.39 12.96
N SER A 170 -4.42 -11.22 14.25
CA SER A 170 -5.59 -11.85 14.86
C SER A 170 -6.91 -11.18 14.46
N SER A 171 -6.85 -9.91 14.06
CA SER A 171 -7.98 -9.05 13.73
C SER A 171 -7.47 -7.82 12.98
N SER A 172 -8.26 -7.30 12.04
CA SER A 172 -8.02 -5.98 11.42
C SER A 172 -8.59 -4.82 12.24
N ARG A 173 -9.29 -5.10 13.34
CA ARG A 173 -9.74 -4.09 14.30
C ARG A 173 -8.58 -3.60 15.16
N SER A 174 -8.80 -2.47 15.84
CA SER A 174 -7.85 -1.97 16.83
C SER A 174 -7.55 -3.03 17.90
N LEU A 175 -6.32 -3.00 18.40
CA LEU A 175 -5.84 -3.97 19.39
C LEU A 175 -6.68 -3.93 20.68
N GLU A 176 -6.98 -2.73 21.17
CA GLU A 176 -7.78 -2.50 22.37
C GLU A 176 -9.18 -3.11 22.23
N PHE A 177 -9.89 -2.80 21.14
CA PHE A 177 -11.22 -3.35 20.90
C PHE A 177 -11.20 -4.88 20.80
N SER A 178 -10.21 -5.42 20.09
CA SER A 178 -10.07 -6.87 19.91
C SER A 178 -9.80 -7.59 21.23
N GLN A 179 -8.96 -7.01 22.10
CA GLN A 179 -8.65 -7.55 23.42
C GLN A 179 -9.86 -7.50 24.36
N GLU A 180 -10.58 -6.38 24.37
CA GLU A 180 -11.76 -6.21 25.22
C GLU A 180 -12.88 -7.19 24.82
N MET A 181 -13.14 -7.30 23.52
CA MET A 181 -14.13 -8.25 23.00
C MET A 181 -13.74 -9.71 23.28
N ALA A 182 -12.47 -10.08 23.08
CA ALA A 182 -11.99 -11.42 23.40
C ALA A 182 -12.07 -11.72 24.91
N GLY A 183 -11.76 -10.73 25.75
CA GLY A 183 -11.85 -10.83 27.20
C GLY A 183 -13.29 -11.05 27.67
N ALA A 184 -14.23 -10.23 27.17
CA ALA A 184 -15.64 -10.34 27.46
C ALA A 184 -16.20 -11.69 27.03
N LEU A 185 -15.93 -12.13 25.79
CA LEU A 185 -16.40 -13.43 25.29
C LEU A 185 -15.83 -14.61 26.09
N ARG A 186 -14.56 -14.54 26.52
CA ARG A 186 -13.94 -15.57 27.35
C ARG A 186 -14.59 -15.66 28.73
N LEU A 187 -14.81 -14.53 29.40
CA LEU A 187 -15.46 -14.49 30.72
C LEU A 187 -16.93 -14.92 30.63
N PHE A 188 -17.63 -14.47 29.59
CA PHE A 188 -19.00 -14.89 29.30
C PHE A 188 -19.09 -16.41 29.08
N GLY A 189 -18.17 -16.98 28.29
CA GLY A 189 -18.10 -18.42 28.03
C GLY A 189 -17.73 -19.26 29.26
N ALA A 190 -17.11 -18.67 30.29
CA ALA A 190 -16.84 -19.35 31.56
C ALA A 190 -18.09 -19.53 32.43
N GLY A 191 -19.21 -18.89 32.08
CA GLY A 191 -20.52 -19.07 32.74
C GLY A 191 -20.76 -18.20 33.98
N ASP A 192 -19.75 -17.48 34.45
CA ASP A 192 -19.86 -16.54 35.58
C ASP A 192 -20.33 -15.16 35.07
N ARG A 193 -21.65 -14.97 35.02
CA ARG A 193 -22.28 -13.78 34.44
C ARG A 193 -22.20 -12.53 35.33
N ASP A 194 -22.05 -12.72 36.63
CA ASP A 194 -21.96 -11.63 37.61
C ASP A 194 -20.51 -11.20 37.86
N ASN A 195 -19.56 -11.76 37.11
CA ASN A 195 -18.15 -11.42 37.25
C ASN A 195 -17.93 -9.91 37.05
N PRO A 196 -17.39 -9.18 38.05
CA PRO A 196 -17.21 -7.73 37.93
C PRO A 196 -16.35 -7.31 36.73
N LYS A 197 -15.41 -8.17 36.31
CA LYS A 197 -14.58 -7.94 35.13
C LYS A 197 -15.38 -8.08 33.83
N LEU A 198 -16.33 -9.01 33.79
CA LEU A 198 -17.21 -9.18 32.64
C LEU A 198 -18.16 -7.98 32.52
N VAL A 199 -18.80 -7.59 33.64
CA VAL A 199 -19.71 -6.43 33.67
C VAL A 199 -18.98 -5.18 33.18
N SER A 200 -17.81 -4.88 33.73
CA SER A 200 -17.00 -3.73 33.30
C SER A 200 -16.61 -3.81 31.82
N ALA A 201 -16.25 -4.99 31.31
CA ALA A 201 -15.87 -5.14 29.91
C ALA A 201 -17.06 -4.94 28.96
N VAL A 202 -18.24 -5.43 29.34
CA VAL A 202 -19.48 -5.26 28.55
C VAL A 202 -19.93 -3.79 28.58
N GLU A 203 -19.82 -3.10 29.70
CA GLU A 203 -20.09 -1.66 29.78
C GLU A 203 -19.16 -0.83 28.89
N ASN A 204 -17.86 -1.16 28.87
CA ASN A 204 -16.90 -0.52 27.98
C ASN A 204 -17.24 -0.77 26.51
N LEU A 205 -17.53 -2.02 26.14
CA LEU A 205 -17.93 -2.38 24.78
C LEU A 205 -19.23 -1.69 24.36
N ALA A 206 -20.20 -1.54 25.26
CA ALA A 206 -21.45 -0.85 25.00
C ALA A 206 -21.22 0.64 24.66
N ARG A 207 -20.26 1.31 25.32
CA ARG A 207 -19.85 2.67 24.97
C ARG A 207 -19.15 2.71 23.60
N LEU A 208 -18.24 1.77 23.34
CA LEU A 208 -17.53 1.71 22.06
C LEU A 208 -18.44 1.37 20.87
N LYS A 209 -19.58 0.70 21.12
CA LYS A 209 -20.58 0.37 20.11
C LYS A 209 -21.04 1.58 19.31
N GLU A 210 -21.17 2.75 19.95
CA GLU A 210 -21.65 3.97 19.30
C GLU A 210 -20.76 4.42 18.14
N GLY A 211 -19.46 4.10 18.18
CA GLY A 211 -18.50 4.41 17.12
C GLY A 211 -18.42 3.39 15.97
N LEU A 212 -19.16 2.26 16.05
CA LEU A 212 -19.13 1.22 15.02
C LEU A 212 -20.14 1.49 13.90
N PRO A 213 -19.86 1.09 12.64
CA PRO A 213 -20.84 1.14 11.55
C PRO A 213 -22.15 0.42 11.89
N GLU A 214 -23.29 0.92 11.42
CA GLU A 214 -24.62 0.38 11.81
C GLU A 214 -24.79 -1.11 11.50
N ASP A 215 -24.26 -1.58 10.36
CA ASP A 215 -24.36 -2.98 9.91
C ASP A 215 -23.24 -3.88 10.45
N ASP A 216 -22.40 -3.38 11.35
CA ASP A 216 -21.27 -4.15 11.89
C ASP A 216 -21.77 -5.28 12.82
N LEU A 217 -21.40 -6.53 12.50
CA LEU A 217 -21.70 -7.73 13.29
C LEU A 217 -21.27 -7.62 14.76
N ALA A 218 -20.22 -6.86 15.07
CA ALA A 218 -19.80 -6.64 16.45
C ALA A 218 -20.87 -5.92 17.27
N ARG A 219 -21.75 -5.11 16.66
CA ARG A 219 -22.84 -4.43 17.37
C ARG A 219 -23.85 -5.43 17.92
N SER A 220 -24.27 -6.39 17.11
CA SER A 220 -25.25 -7.41 17.54
C SER A 220 -24.69 -8.31 18.64
N VAL A 221 -23.38 -8.62 18.57
CA VAL A 221 -22.67 -9.35 19.63
C VAL A 221 -22.65 -8.54 20.93
N ILE A 222 -22.30 -7.26 20.88
CA ILE A 222 -22.27 -6.38 22.05
C ILE A 222 -23.66 -6.21 22.66
N GLU A 223 -24.70 -6.08 21.84
CA GLU A 223 -26.10 -5.99 22.31
C GLU A 223 -26.56 -7.27 22.99
N THR A 224 -26.19 -8.42 22.45
CA THR A 224 -26.47 -9.72 23.07
C THR A 224 -25.76 -9.83 24.42
N LEU A 225 -24.47 -9.50 24.48
CA LEU A 225 -23.72 -9.50 25.75
C LEU A 225 -24.33 -8.52 26.76
N SER A 226 -24.68 -7.31 26.34
CA SER A 226 -25.29 -6.28 27.20
C SER A 226 -26.64 -6.72 27.75
N SER A 227 -27.52 -7.28 26.91
CA SER A 227 -28.84 -7.73 27.35
C SER A 227 -28.76 -8.89 28.34
N VAL A 228 -27.80 -9.79 28.18
CA VAL A 228 -27.64 -10.96 29.06
C VAL A 228 -26.92 -10.62 30.37
N VAL A 229 -25.88 -9.79 30.31
CA VAL A 229 -25.03 -9.46 31.48
C VAL A 229 -25.58 -8.29 32.28
N LEU A 230 -26.06 -7.23 31.61
CA LEU A 230 -26.58 -6.02 32.28
C LEU A 230 -28.09 -6.10 32.52
N GLY A 231 -28.83 -6.85 31.69
CA GLY A 231 -30.29 -7.02 31.84
C GLY A 231 -30.71 -8.03 32.91
N GLY A 232 -29.80 -8.91 33.35
CA GLY A 232 -30.05 -9.96 34.36
C GLY A 232 -30.23 -9.44 35.79
N SER A 233 -29.74 -8.24 36.11
CA SER A 233 -29.74 -7.69 37.47
C SER A 233 -31.11 -7.19 37.98
N SER A 234 -32.22 -7.41 37.25
CA SER A 234 -33.56 -6.91 37.60
C SER A 234 -34.61 -7.98 37.94
N LYS A 235 -34.26 -9.27 38.03
CA LYS A 235 -35.20 -10.34 38.40
C LYS A 235 -34.68 -11.19 39.55
N GLY A 236 -34.78 -10.66 40.76
CA GLY A 236 -34.36 -11.34 41.99
C GLY A 236 -35.00 -10.80 43.26
N GLU A 237 -36.24 -10.35 43.23
CA GLU A 237 -37.06 -10.14 44.44
C GLU A 237 -38.51 -10.58 44.15
N VAL A 238 -38.85 -11.80 44.55
CA VAL A 238 -40.19 -12.24 44.96
C VAL A 238 -40.02 -13.14 46.18
#